data_AF-A0A3S5B1U7-F1
#
_entry.id   AF-A0A3S5B1U7-F1
#
_cell.length_a   1.000
_cell.length_b   1.000
_cell.length_c   1.000
_cell.angle_alpha   90.00
_cell.angle_beta   90.00
_cell.angle_gamma   90.00
#
_symmetry.space_group_name_H-M   'P 1'
#
loop_
_entity.id
_entity.type
_entity.pdbx_description
1 polymer ?
#
loop_
_entity_poly.entity_id
_entity_poly.type
_entity_poly.pdbx_seq_one_letter_code
_entity_poly.pdbx_strand_id
1 'polypeptide(L)'
;MSQLAGLFLMYVEEEDAFWCVAQLLHGPRHQHHAIFADGFPGLLRLFSHHEKILKRFLPDLDHHFSRQSVLTSTYAVKWFMQCFLDRVTLD
;
A
#
# COMPACT_ATOMS: atom_id res chain seq x y z
N MET A 1 -9.91 0.69 3.43
CA MET A 1 -10.79 1.27 2.38
C MET A 1 -11.55 2.50 2.87
N SER A 2 -12.15 2.49 4.08
CA SER A 2 -12.83 3.68 4.63
C SER A 2 -11.96 4.94 4.68
N GLN A 3 -10.67 4.82 5.00
CA GLN A 3 -9.74 5.96 5.02
C GLN A 3 -9.48 6.57 3.64
N LEU A 4 -9.39 5.75 2.59
CA LEU A 4 -9.23 6.23 1.21
C LEU A 4 -10.49 6.96 0.75
N ALA A 5 -11.68 6.42 1.07
CA ALA A 5 -12.94 7.11 0.81
C ALA A 5 -13.04 8.43 1.59
N GLY A 6 -12.68 8.42 2.88
CA GLY A 6 -12.63 9.62 3.72
C GLY A 6 -11.68 10.69 3.18
N LEU A 7 -10.50 10.30 2.69
CA LEU A 7 -9.58 11.21 2.01
C LEU A 7 -10.24 11.87 0.81
N PHE A 8 -10.84 11.10 -0.10
CA PHE A 8 -11.48 11.70 -1.28
C PHE A 8 -12.64 12.64 -0.90
N LEU A 9 -13.44 12.26 0.09
CA LEU A 9 -14.53 13.10 0.61
C LEU A 9 -14.07 14.42 1.22
N MET A 10 -12.80 14.56 1.61
CA MET A 10 -12.26 15.85 2.06
C MET A 10 -12.02 16.83 0.90
N TYR A 11 -11.97 16.35 -0.35
CA TYR A 11 -11.60 17.16 -1.52
C TYR A 11 -12.67 17.23 -2.61
N VAL A 12 -13.58 16.26 -2.67
CA VAL A 12 -14.62 16.17 -3.70
C VAL A 12 -15.96 15.77 -3.11
N GLU A 13 -17.04 15.95 -3.88
CA GLU A 13 -18.38 15.53 -3.48
C GLU A 13 -18.49 14.00 -3.42
N GLU A 14 -19.56 13.50 -2.77
CA GLU A 14 -19.75 12.07 -2.51
C GLU A 14 -19.70 11.21 -3.77
N GLU A 15 -20.37 11.64 -4.85
CA GLU A 15 -20.40 10.89 -6.11
C GLU A 15 -19.00 10.81 -6.76
N ASP A 16 -18.28 11.91 -6.79
CA ASP A 16 -16.91 11.95 -7.32
C ASP A 16 -15.96 11.11 -6.45
N ALA A 17 -16.11 11.16 -5.12
CA ALA A 17 -15.33 10.35 -4.20
C ALA A 17 -15.55 8.86 -4.45
N PHE A 18 -16.79 8.44 -4.71
CA PHE A 18 -17.11 7.07 -5.10
C PHE A 18 -16.38 6.68 -6.38
N TRP A 19 -16.44 7.51 -7.42
CA TRP A 19 -15.76 7.24 -8.69
C TRP A 19 -14.24 7.24 -8.56
N CYS A 20 -13.66 8.09 -7.70
CA CYS A 20 -12.23 8.04 -7.37
C CYS A 20 -11.83 6.69 -6.74
N VAL A 21 -12.61 6.18 -5.78
CA VAL A 21 -12.36 4.86 -5.18
C VAL A 21 -12.50 3.75 -6.21
N ALA A 22 -13.56 3.79 -7.04
CA ALA A 22 -13.79 2.80 -8.10
C ALA A 22 -12.63 2.76 -9.10
N GLN A 23 -12.14 3.93 -9.53
CA GLN A 23 -11.01 4.06 -10.45
C GLN A 23 -9.68 3.65 -9.82
N LEU A 24 -9.48 3.89 -8.53
CA LEU A 24 -8.30 3.42 -7.81
C LEU A 24 -8.27 1.88 -7.76
N LEU A 25 -9.40 1.25 -7.44
CA LEU A 25 -9.50 -0.20 -7.31
C LEU A 25 -9.49 -0.92 -8.65
N HIS A 26 -10.38 -0.55 -9.56
CA HIS A 26 -10.66 -1.30 -10.78
C HIS A 26 -10.15 -0.63 -12.05
N GLY A 27 -9.72 0.64 -11.97
CA GLY A 27 -9.18 1.35 -13.12
C GLY A 27 -7.84 0.74 -13.59
N PRO A 28 -7.54 0.81 -14.90
CA PRO A 28 -6.38 0.16 -15.49
C PRO A 28 -5.04 0.76 -15.04
N ARG A 29 -5.06 1.98 -14.49
CA ARG A 29 -3.86 2.71 -14.06
C ARG A 29 -3.29 2.20 -12.74
N HIS A 30 -4.14 1.96 -11.74
CA HIS A 30 -3.70 1.64 -10.38
C HIS A 30 -3.98 0.18 -10.02
N GLN A 31 -5.09 -0.39 -10.50
CA GLN A 31 -5.49 -1.78 -10.27
C GLN A 31 -5.35 -2.22 -8.80
N HIS A 32 -5.69 -1.32 -7.85
CA HIS A 32 -5.42 -1.53 -6.43
C HIS A 32 -6.19 -2.73 -5.87
N HIS A 33 -7.28 -3.17 -6.50
CA HIS A 33 -7.98 -4.42 -6.16
C HIS A 33 -7.06 -5.65 -6.15
N ALA A 34 -5.98 -5.66 -6.95
CA ALA A 34 -5.07 -6.79 -7.06
C ALA A 34 -4.34 -7.12 -5.74
N ILE A 35 -4.22 -6.15 -4.82
CA ILE A 35 -3.64 -6.39 -3.50
C ILE A 35 -4.62 -7.09 -2.55
N PHE A 36 -5.92 -7.07 -2.85
CA PHE A 36 -6.99 -7.69 -2.05
C PHE A 36 -7.58 -8.95 -2.71
N ALA A 37 -7.11 -9.32 -3.90
CA ALA A 37 -7.46 -10.58 -4.54
C ALA A 37 -7.03 -11.77 -3.67
N ASP A 38 -7.65 -12.93 -3.88
CA ASP A 38 -7.37 -14.14 -3.10
C ASP A 38 -5.87 -14.50 -3.14
N GLY A 39 -5.29 -14.80 -1.97
CA GLY A 39 -3.85 -14.99 -1.80
C GLY A 39 -2.99 -13.72 -1.85
N PHE A 40 -3.59 -12.53 -1.96
CA PHE A 40 -2.94 -11.21 -1.97
C PHE A 40 -1.77 -11.06 -2.98
N PRO A 41 -1.90 -11.51 -4.24
CA PRO A 41 -0.79 -11.55 -5.20
C PRO A 41 -0.22 -10.16 -5.53
N GLY A 42 -1.06 -9.11 -5.51
CA GLY A 42 -0.59 -7.73 -5.64
C GLY A 42 0.26 -7.28 -4.46
N LEU A 43 -0.14 -7.63 -3.24
CA LEU A 43 0.58 -7.28 -2.02
C LEU A 43 1.93 -7.99 -1.95
N LEU A 44 1.97 -9.29 -2.26
CA LEU A 44 3.21 -10.07 -2.28
C LEU A 44 4.20 -9.53 -3.32
N ARG A 45 3.71 -9.05 -4.47
CA ARG A 45 4.55 -8.34 -5.45
C ARG A 45 5.14 -7.05 -4.88
N LEU A 46 4.36 -6.26 -4.15
CA LEU A 46 4.84 -5.03 -3.52
C LEU A 46 5.89 -5.33 -2.44
N PHE A 47 5.69 -6.38 -1.63
CA PHE A 47 6.71 -6.83 -0.67
C PHE A 47 8.00 -7.23 -1.36
N SER A 48 7.94 -8.07 -2.39
CA SER A 48 9.14 -8.49 -3.13
C SER A 48 9.85 -7.30 -3.78
N HIS A 49 9.11 -6.31 -4.27
CA HIS A 49 9.69 -5.09 -4.81
C HIS A 49 10.37 -4.24 -3.71
N HIS A 50 9.71 -4.08 -2.57
CA HIS A 50 10.25 -3.36 -1.42
C HIS A 50 11.56 -3.99 -0.92
N GLU A 51 11.63 -5.32 -0.83
CA GLU A 51 12.84 -6.05 -0.43
C GLU A 51 14.00 -5.79 -1.39
N LYS A 52 13.73 -5.73 -2.71
CA LYS A 52 14.76 -5.38 -3.71
C LYS A 52 15.27 -3.96 -3.51
N ILE A 53 14.39 -3.02 -3.15
CA ILE A 53 14.77 -1.63 -2.84
C ILE A 53 15.66 -1.60 -1.59
N LEU A 54 15.24 -2.25 -0.49
CA LEU A 54 16.04 -2.34 0.73
C LEU A 54 17.43 -2.90 0.46
N LYS A 55 17.50 -4.04 -0.22
CA LYS A 55 18.78 -4.69 -0.57
C LYS A 55 19.68 -3.79 -1.42
N ARG A 56 19.10 -2.96 -2.31
CA ARG A 56 19.87 -2.08 -3.21
C ARG A 56 20.33 -0.80 -2.53
N PHE A 57 19.49 -0.17 -1.73
CA PHE A 57 19.71 1.20 -1.23
C PHE A 57 20.02 1.25 0.27
N LEU A 58 19.63 0.24 1.04
CA LEU A 58 19.83 0.14 2.49
C LEU A 58 20.32 -1.27 2.89
N PRO A 59 21.45 -1.75 2.34
CA PRO A 59 21.91 -3.13 2.52
C PRO A 59 22.18 -3.51 3.98
N ASP A 60 22.67 -2.55 4.80
CA ASP A 60 22.89 -2.78 6.23
C ASP A 60 21.58 -3.04 6.98
N LEU A 61 20.51 -2.35 6.57
CA LEU A 61 19.17 -2.53 7.14
C LEU A 61 18.56 -3.86 6.69
N ASP A 62 18.68 -4.20 5.41
CA ASP A 62 18.25 -5.49 4.87
C ASP A 62 18.90 -6.67 5.60
N HIS A 63 20.22 -6.58 5.82
CA HIS A 63 20.96 -7.58 6.59
C HIS A 63 20.53 -7.63 8.06
N HIS A 64 20.28 -6.47 8.69
CA HIS A 64 19.77 -6.42 10.06
C HIS A 64 18.39 -7.07 10.18
N PHE A 65 17.45 -6.76 9.27
CA PHE A 65 16.12 -7.37 9.24
C PHE A 65 16.20 -8.88 9.04
N SER A 66 17.07 -9.34 8.14
CA SER A 66 17.33 -10.77 7.91
C SER A 66 17.83 -11.47 9.18
N ARG A 67 18.76 -10.85 9.92
CA ARG A 67 19.28 -11.39 11.20
C ARG A 67 18.25 -11.44 12.31
N GLN A 68 17.29 -10.51 12.30
CA GLN A 68 16.23 -10.41 13.31
C GLN A 68 14.94 -11.14 12.90
N SER A 69 14.94 -11.84 11.75
CA SER A 69 13.76 -12.50 11.18
C SER A 69 12.57 -11.53 10.99
N VAL A 70 12.86 -10.26 10.67
CA VAL A 70 11.82 -9.25 10.39
C VAL A 70 11.42 -9.35 8.93
N LEU A 71 10.26 -9.92 8.68
CA LEU A 71 9.68 -10.03 7.34
C LEU A 71 9.00 -8.72 6.94
N THR A 72 9.04 -8.37 5.66
CA THR A 72 8.34 -7.20 5.12
C THR A 72 6.84 -7.18 5.47
N SER A 73 6.23 -8.36 5.54
CA SER A 73 4.84 -8.54 5.95
C SER A 73 4.53 -8.12 7.39
N THR A 74 5.52 -8.02 8.29
CA THR A 74 5.25 -7.64 9.69
C THR A 74 5.01 -6.14 9.86
N TYR A 75 5.54 -5.30 8.96
CA TYR A 75 5.46 -3.84 9.08
C TYR A 75 4.81 -3.15 7.88
N ALA A 76 4.91 -3.70 6.67
CA ALA A 76 4.50 -3.00 5.46
C ALA A 76 3.08 -3.33 4.95
N VAL A 77 2.37 -4.30 5.55
CA VAL A 77 1.00 -4.66 5.13
C VAL A 77 0.10 -3.43 5.07
N LYS A 78 0.06 -2.66 6.17
CA LYS A 78 -0.79 -1.46 6.27
C LYS A 78 -0.35 -0.37 5.30
N TRP A 79 0.95 -0.19 5.11
CA TRP A 79 1.50 0.81 4.20
C TRP A 79 0.94 0.66 2.79
N PHE A 80 1.00 -0.56 2.24
CA PHE A 80 0.53 -0.83 0.89
C PHE A 80 -0.98 -0.95 0.80
N MET A 81 -1.64 -1.56 1.78
CA MET A 81 -3.09 -1.71 1.78
C MET A 81 -3.85 -0.39 1.94
N GLN A 82 -3.29 0.58 2.66
CA GLN A 82 -3.96 1.86 2.94
C GLN A 82 -3.29 3.04 2.24
N CYS A 83 -2.39 2.80 1.29
CA CYS A 83 -1.66 3.86 0.61
C CYS A 83 -1.00 4.84 1.61
N PHE A 84 -0.39 4.30 2.67
CA PHE A 84 0.30 5.05 3.73
C PHE A 84 -0.57 6.00 4.59
N LEU A 85 -1.90 6.01 4.42
CA LEU A 85 -2.77 6.96 5.10
C LEU A 85 -2.79 6.85 6.63
N ASP A 86 -2.49 5.68 7.22
CA ASP A 86 -2.35 5.52 8.67
C ASP A 86 -1.18 6.33 9.28
N ARG A 87 -0.27 6.84 8.45
CA ARG A 87 1.00 7.45 8.90
C ARG A 87 1.22 8.88 8.39
N VAL A 88 0.29 9.43 7.60
CA VAL A 88 0.39 10.78 7.03
C VAL A 88 -0.55 11.69 7.81
N THR A 89 -0.03 12.79 8.35
CA THR A 89 -0.87 13.88 8.86
C THR A 89 -1.55 14.59 7.70
N LEU A 90 -2.86 14.78 7.80
CA LEU A 90 -3.61 15.60 6.85
C LEU A 90 -3.49 17.04 7.34
N ASP A 91 -2.51 17.76 6.79
CA ASP A 91 -2.30 19.19 7.03
C ASP A 91 -3.25 20.03 6.15
#